data_AF-A0A7C1P4V0-F1
#
_entry.id   AF-A0A7C1P4V0-F1
#
_cell.length_a   1.000
_cell.length_b   1.000
_cell.length_c   1.000
_cell.angle_alpha   90.00
_cell.angle_beta   90.00
_cell.angle_gamma   90.00
#
_symmetry.space_group_name_H-M   'P 1'
#
loop_
_entity.id
_entity.type
_entity.pdbx_description
1 polymer ?
#
loop_
_entity_poly.entity_id
_entity_poly.type
_entity_poly.pdbx_seq_one_letter_code
_entity_poly.pdbx_strand_id
1 'polypeptide(L)'
;MADFDGPEPTPWLRQLVAAHGLGGVILFRKNLQRPAQVAGLCAALQALAARAGLPPLLIAIDQEGGPVERLPVGLPSAMALGATGDPDLALAAGRLTGRVLRAAGVNVDFAPVLDVNTNPRNPVIGIRAYGDDPALVARLAGAFARGLLAEGVVPTGKHFPGHGDTDVDSHEGLPVIPHPQDRLEAVEFVPFRALVAEGLP
;
A
#
# COMPACT_ATOMS: atom_id res chain seq x y z
N MET A 1 -11.78 -9.03 1.98
CA MET A 1 -10.87 -8.58 3.04
C MET A 1 -11.68 -7.82 4.09
N ALA A 2 -11.32 -7.87 5.36
CA ALA A 2 -12.01 -7.15 6.44
C ALA A 2 -11.02 -6.54 7.44
N ASP A 3 -11.41 -5.52 8.19
CA ASP A 3 -10.67 -5.01 9.35
C ASP A 3 -11.37 -5.45 10.66
N PHE A 4 -10.79 -5.10 11.81
CA PHE A 4 -11.38 -5.36 13.13
C PHE A 4 -10.80 -4.40 14.18
N ASP A 5 -11.48 -4.27 15.31
CA ASP A 5 -11.03 -3.39 16.40
C ASP A 5 -10.13 -4.10 17.42
N GLY A 6 -9.17 -3.34 17.95
CA GLY A 6 -8.29 -3.77 19.02
C GLY A 6 -7.07 -4.59 18.56
N PRO A 7 -6.17 -4.92 19.51
CA PRO A 7 -4.89 -5.55 19.22
C PRO A 7 -4.97 -7.08 19.03
N GLU A 8 -6.17 -7.67 19.10
CA GLU A 8 -6.38 -9.12 19.08
C GLU A 8 -7.59 -9.50 18.19
N PRO A 9 -7.61 -10.71 17.59
CA PRO A 9 -8.74 -11.15 16.77
C PRO A 9 -10.03 -11.24 17.59
N THR A 10 -11.03 -10.43 17.23
CA THR A 10 -12.34 -10.39 17.88
C THR A 10 -13.15 -11.67 17.64
N PRO A 11 -14.16 -11.98 18.48
CA PRO A 11 -15.06 -13.11 18.22
C PRO A 11 -15.73 -13.04 16.83
N TRP A 12 -16.14 -11.84 16.42
CA TRP A 12 -16.72 -11.61 15.09
C TRP A 12 -15.74 -11.95 13.96
N LEU A 13 -14.47 -11.51 14.06
CA LEU A 13 -13.47 -11.83 13.04
C LEU A 13 -13.21 -13.34 12.96
N ARG A 14 -13.13 -14.01 14.12
CA ARG A 14 -12.94 -15.47 14.20
C ARG A 14 -14.08 -16.20 13.49
N GLN A 15 -15.32 -15.74 13.67
CA GLN A 15 -16.49 -16.29 12.99
C GLN A 15 -16.43 -16.04 11.48
N LEU A 16 -16.04 -14.84 11.02
CA LEU A 16 -15.86 -14.57 9.59
C LEU A 16 -14.83 -15.49 8.94
N VAL A 17 -13.70 -15.73 9.60
CA VAL A 17 -12.69 -16.68 9.10
C VAL A 17 -13.27 -18.09 9.04
N ALA A 18 -13.80 -18.60 10.15
CA ALA A 18 -14.20 -19.99 10.26
C ALA A 18 -15.48 -20.36 9.47
N ALA A 19 -16.49 -19.49 9.48
CA ALA A 19 -17.81 -19.79 8.91
C ALA A 19 -17.99 -19.25 7.48
N HIS A 20 -17.25 -18.21 7.11
CA HIS A 20 -17.43 -17.51 5.83
C HIS A 20 -16.19 -17.53 4.93
N GLY A 21 -15.11 -18.19 5.36
CA GLY A 21 -13.92 -18.36 4.52
C GLY A 21 -13.19 -17.04 4.22
N LEU A 22 -13.14 -16.10 5.17
CA LEU A 22 -12.47 -14.82 4.97
C LEU A 22 -11.01 -15.02 4.50
N GLY A 23 -10.67 -14.53 3.31
CA GLY A 23 -9.35 -14.72 2.69
C GLY A 23 -8.29 -13.69 3.06
N GLY A 24 -8.64 -12.63 3.78
CA GLY A 24 -7.66 -11.63 4.20
C GLY A 24 -8.19 -10.56 5.15
N VAL A 25 -7.25 -9.91 5.81
CA VAL A 25 -7.47 -8.84 6.78
C VAL A 25 -6.56 -7.65 6.50
N ILE A 26 -7.02 -6.43 6.80
CA ILE A 26 -6.19 -5.23 6.78
C ILE A 26 -5.99 -4.72 8.21
N LEU A 27 -4.76 -4.33 8.55
CA LEU A 27 -4.40 -3.78 9.85
C LEU A 27 -4.29 -2.26 9.81
N PHE A 28 -4.87 -1.60 10.81
CA PHE A 28 -4.80 -0.16 11.03
C PHE A 28 -4.16 0.16 12.38
N ARG A 29 -3.92 1.45 12.68
CA ARG A 29 -3.31 1.88 13.96
C ARG A 29 -4.01 1.29 15.20
N LYS A 30 -5.33 1.08 15.15
CA LYS A 30 -6.12 0.44 16.22
C LYS A 30 -5.71 -1.00 16.55
N ASN A 31 -4.95 -1.66 15.68
CA ASN A 31 -4.46 -3.03 15.86
C ASN A 31 -2.99 -3.09 16.33
N LEU A 32 -2.28 -1.95 16.29
CA LEU A 32 -0.82 -1.90 16.43
C LEU A 32 -0.44 -1.25 17.75
N GLN A 33 0.22 -2.00 18.63
CA GLN A 33 0.74 -1.46 19.89
C GLN A 33 2.27 -1.44 19.90
N ARG A 34 2.91 -2.58 19.62
CA ARG A 34 4.37 -2.72 19.58
C ARG A 34 4.75 -3.86 18.64
N PRO A 35 5.94 -3.84 18.01
CA PRO A 35 6.33 -4.82 16.98
C PRO A 35 6.12 -6.28 17.40
N ALA A 36 6.50 -6.65 18.62
CA ALA A 36 6.31 -8.01 19.13
C ALA A 36 4.84 -8.42 19.27
N GLN A 37 3.95 -7.48 19.63
CA GLN A 37 2.51 -7.76 19.68
C GLN A 37 1.94 -7.92 18.27
N VAL A 38 2.35 -7.11 17.30
CA VAL A 38 1.89 -7.22 15.92
C VAL A 38 2.30 -8.56 15.29
N ALA A 39 3.53 -9.01 15.56
CA ALA A 39 3.97 -10.34 15.14
C ALA A 39 3.10 -11.46 15.74
N GLY A 40 2.78 -11.37 17.04
CA GLY A 40 1.86 -12.30 17.71
C GLY A 40 0.44 -12.26 17.14
N LEU A 41 -0.07 -11.07 16.79
CA LEU A 41 -1.36 -10.88 16.15
C LEU A 41 -1.39 -11.56 14.77
N CYS A 42 -0.40 -11.32 13.91
CA CYS A 42 -0.32 -11.95 12.59
C CYS A 42 -0.21 -13.48 12.69
N ALA A 43 0.57 -14.00 13.65
CA ALA A 43 0.63 -15.43 13.92
C ALA A 43 -0.74 -16.00 14.36
N ALA A 44 -1.48 -15.29 15.22
CA ALA A 44 -2.81 -15.71 15.65
C ALA A 44 -3.82 -15.73 14.48
N LEU A 45 -3.74 -14.76 13.57
CA LEU A 45 -4.55 -14.69 12.36
C LEU A 45 -4.27 -15.87 11.42
N GLN A 46 -3.00 -16.19 11.17
CA GLN A 46 -2.64 -17.36 10.37
C GLN A 46 -3.10 -18.67 11.02
N ALA A 47 -3.00 -18.78 12.35
CA ALA A 47 -3.51 -19.93 13.08
C ALA A 47 -5.04 -20.06 13.01
N LEU A 48 -5.79 -18.97 12.86
CA LEU A 48 -7.24 -19.03 12.62
C LEU A 48 -7.57 -19.65 11.27
N ALA A 49 -6.92 -19.19 10.19
CA ALA A 49 -7.13 -19.76 8.86
C ALA A 49 -6.72 -21.25 8.81
N ALA A 50 -5.57 -21.59 9.39
CA ALA A 50 -5.12 -22.99 9.45
C ALA A 50 -6.12 -23.91 10.17
N ARG A 51 -6.68 -23.47 11.31
CA ARG A 51 -7.71 -24.24 12.04
C ARG A 51 -9.03 -24.37 11.27
N ALA A 52 -9.34 -23.40 10.42
CA ALA A 52 -10.51 -23.44 9.54
C ALA A 52 -10.26 -24.25 8.25
N GLY A 53 -9.06 -24.82 8.06
CA GLY A 53 -8.70 -25.55 6.83
C GLY A 53 -8.56 -24.65 5.60
N LEU A 54 -8.28 -23.36 5.80
CA LEU A 54 -8.15 -22.36 4.74
C LEU A 54 -6.68 -22.13 4.36
N PRO A 55 -6.40 -21.63 3.14
CA PRO A 55 -5.09 -21.08 2.80
C PRO A 55 -4.66 -19.95 3.75
N PRO A 56 -3.35 -19.64 3.83
CA PRO A 56 -2.87 -18.50 4.61
C PRO A 56 -3.60 -17.20 4.26
N LEU A 57 -3.91 -16.40 5.27
CA LEU A 57 -4.56 -15.11 5.06
C LEU A 57 -3.63 -14.14 4.35
N LEU A 58 -4.20 -13.31 3.48
CA LEU A 58 -3.62 -12.03 3.10
C LEU A 58 -3.76 -11.08 4.28
N ILE A 59 -2.64 -10.68 4.88
CA ILE A 59 -2.57 -9.72 5.97
C ILE A 59 -1.96 -8.45 5.38
N ALA A 60 -2.81 -7.45 5.19
CA ALA A 60 -2.50 -6.19 4.51
C ALA A 60 -2.29 -5.03 5.49
N ILE A 61 -1.60 -4.00 5.03
CA ILE A 61 -1.38 -2.74 5.74
C ILE A 61 -1.18 -1.61 4.71
N ASP A 62 -1.32 -0.35 5.13
CA ASP A 62 -0.87 0.81 4.36
C ASP A 62 0.49 1.30 4.88
N GLN A 63 1.58 0.98 4.19
CA GLN A 63 2.94 1.37 4.58
C GLN A 63 3.70 2.09 3.45
N GLU A 64 3.22 3.28 3.09
CA GLU A 64 3.78 4.08 1.99
C GLU A 64 5.09 4.80 2.36
N GLY A 65 5.25 5.14 3.66
CA GLY A 65 6.31 6.04 4.14
C GLY A 65 5.79 7.47 4.39
N GLY A 66 6.61 8.31 5.02
CA GLY A 66 6.23 9.66 5.40
C GLY A 66 4.94 9.70 6.25
N PRO A 67 3.86 10.39 5.82
CA PRO A 67 2.65 10.52 6.62
C PRO A 67 1.85 9.22 6.75
N VAL A 68 1.99 8.28 5.80
CA VAL A 68 1.30 6.99 5.81
C VAL A 68 2.28 5.90 6.21
N GLU A 69 2.57 5.91 7.50
CA GLU A 69 3.40 4.92 8.17
C GLU A 69 2.60 4.32 9.34
N ARG A 70 2.64 2.99 9.47
CA ARG A 70 1.90 2.22 10.48
C ARG A 70 2.86 1.47 11.40
N LEU A 71 3.88 0.83 10.83
CA LEU A 71 5.04 0.29 11.55
C LEU A 71 6.25 1.21 11.34
N PRO A 72 7.08 1.45 12.37
CA PRO A 72 8.16 2.43 12.32
C PRO A 72 9.32 1.91 11.45
N VAL A 73 9.28 2.20 10.16
CA VAL A 73 10.39 1.98 9.22
C VAL A 73 11.27 3.24 9.17
N GLY A 74 10.65 4.42 9.31
CA GLY A 74 11.33 5.71 9.30
C GLY A 74 11.68 6.19 7.88
N LEU A 75 10.89 5.78 6.88
CA LEU A 75 11.09 6.21 5.51
C LEU A 75 10.57 7.63 5.27
N PRO A 76 11.25 8.41 4.41
CA PRO A 76 10.72 9.69 3.96
C PRO A 76 9.44 9.48 3.11
N SER A 77 8.74 10.57 2.79
CA SER A 77 7.59 10.50 1.88
C SER A 77 8.03 10.11 0.46
N ALA A 78 7.08 9.61 -0.35
CA ALA A 78 7.34 9.29 -1.74
C ALA A 78 7.86 10.50 -2.53
N MET A 79 7.36 11.70 -2.28
CA MET A 79 7.85 12.92 -2.94
C MET A 79 9.31 13.22 -2.61
N ALA A 80 9.74 12.94 -1.38
CA ALA A 80 11.14 13.10 -1.00
C ALA A 80 12.04 12.05 -1.66
N LEU A 81 11.56 10.81 -1.85
CA LEU A 81 12.24 9.82 -2.71
C LEU A 81 12.25 10.30 -4.17
N GLY A 82 11.13 10.87 -4.62
CA GLY A 82 10.96 11.53 -5.91
C GLY A 82 12.03 12.54 -6.24
N ALA A 83 12.28 13.45 -5.30
CA ALA A 83 13.27 14.52 -5.42
C ALA A 83 14.70 14.00 -5.62
N THR A 84 15.00 12.74 -5.27
CA THR A 84 16.31 12.13 -5.55
C THR A 84 16.46 11.73 -7.02
N GLY A 85 15.34 11.40 -7.69
CA GLY A 85 15.35 10.81 -9.02
C GLY A 85 15.98 9.42 -9.11
N ASP A 86 16.34 8.81 -7.98
CA ASP A 86 17.18 7.61 -7.91
C ASP A 86 16.34 6.34 -7.65
N PRO A 87 16.19 5.44 -8.65
CA PRO A 87 15.45 4.20 -8.47
C PRO A 87 16.13 3.21 -7.51
N ASP A 88 17.44 3.28 -7.30
CA ASP A 88 18.13 2.37 -6.37
C ASP A 88 17.78 2.72 -4.92
N LEU A 89 17.62 4.02 -4.61
CA LEU A 89 17.11 4.47 -3.32
C LEU A 89 15.65 4.03 -3.11
N ALA A 90 14.80 4.15 -4.13
CA ALA A 90 13.42 3.69 -4.05
C ALA A 90 13.32 2.15 -3.86
N LEU A 91 14.17 1.39 -4.55
CA LEU A 91 14.30 -0.06 -4.36
C LEU A 91 14.76 -0.41 -2.95
N ALA A 92 15.78 0.28 -2.44
CA ALA A 92 16.28 0.09 -1.08
C ALA A 92 15.22 0.40 -0.02
N ALA A 93 14.43 1.46 -0.23
CA ALA A 93 13.29 1.81 0.61
C ALA A 93 12.23 0.70 0.60
N GLY A 94 11.83 0.22 -0.57
CA GLY A 94 10.87 -0.88 -0.71
C GLY A 94 11.35 -2.16 -0.01
N ARG A 95 12.63 -2.52 -0.14
CA ARG A 95 13.23 -3.66 0.57
C ARG A 95 13.24 -3.47 2.08
N LEU A 96 13.56 -2.27 2.56
CA LEU A 96 13.55 -2.00 4.00
C LEU A 96 12.14 -2.14 4.57
N THR A 97 11.13 -1.57 3.90
CA THR A 97 9.72 -1.75 4.25
C THR A 97 9.33 -3.22 4.25
N GLY A 98 9.62 -3.94 3.17
CA GLY A 98 9.30 -5.34 3.01
C GLY A 98 9.86 -6.20 4.14
N ARG A 99 11.12 -5.99 4.55
CA ARG A 99 11.73 -6.69 5.69
C ARG A 99 10.98 -6.44 7.00
N VAL A 100 10.63 -5.19 7.29
CA VAL A 100 9.91 -4.84 8.53
C VAL A 100 8.52 -5.46 8.54
N LEU A 101 7.77 -5.34 7.43
CA LEU A 101 6.44 -5.92 7.30
C LEU A 101 6.48 -7.44 7.41
N ARG A 102 7.40 -8.10 6.71
CA ARG A 102 7.53 -9.56 6.71
C ARG A 102 7.91 -10.08 8.09
N ALA A 103 8.78 -9.39 8.82
CA ALA A 103 9.14 -9.72 10.20
C ALA A 103 7.94 -9.60 11.15
N ALA A 104 7.01 -8.69 10.88
CA ALA A 104 5.75 -8.56 11.63
C ALA A 104 4.67 -9.57 11.20
N GLY A 105 4.91 -10.36 10.15
CA GLY A 105 3.95 -11.33 9.61
C GLY A 105 2.94 -10.76 8.60
N VAL A 106 3.11 -9.50 8.20
CA VAL A 106 2.36 -8.86 7.11
C VAL A 106 2.90 -9.36 5.76
N ASN A 107 2.02 -9.60 4.80
CA ASN A 107 2.38 -10.16 3.49
C ASN A 107 1.73 -9.43 2.29
N VAL A 108 0.94 -8.39 2.54
CA VAL A 108 0.45 -7.46 1.52
C VAL A 108 0.70 -6.03 2.02
N ASP A 109 1.16 -5.15 1.14
CA ASP A 109 1.26 -3.72 1.41
C ASP A 109 0.50 -2.97 0.33
N PHE A 110 -0.42 -2.10 0.75
CA PHE A 110 -1.10 -1.18 -0.14
C PHE A 110 -0.19 0.00 -0.45
N ALA A 111 0.92 -0.28 -1.11
CA ALA A 111 1.90 0.65 -1.63
C ALA A 111 2.57 -0.02 -2.85
N PRO A 112 3.08 0.75 -3.82
CA PRO A 112 3.28 2.21 -3.82
C PRO A 112 2.07 3.02 -4.32
N VAL A 113 2.11 4.33 -4.05
CA VAL A 113 1.23 5.30 -4.72
C VAL A 113 1.77 5.57 -6.14
N LEU A 114 0.91 5.36 -7.12
CA LEU A 114 1.12 5.56 -8.56
C LEU A 114 0.49 6.85 -9.08
N ASP A 115 -0.17 7.62 -8.23
CA ASP A 115 -0.78 8.88 -8.61
C ASP A 115 0.29 9.90 -9.05
N VAL A 116 0.04 10.57 -10.17
CA VAL A 116 0.89 11.64 -10.68
C VAL A 116 0.33 12.98 -10.20
N ASN A 117 1.04 13.67 -9.32
CA ASN A 117 0.54 14.84 -8.59
C ASN A 117 0.61 16.12 -9.42
N THR A 118 -0.12 16.16 -10.54
CA THR A 118 -0.17 17.30 -11.48
C THR A 118 -0.96 18.49 -10.96
N ASN A 119 -1.74 18.31 -9.88
CA ASN A 119 -2.46 19.40 -9.22
C ASN A 119 -1.74 19.85 -7.95
N PRO A 120 -1.15 21.06 -7.93
CA PRO A 120 -0.46 21.58 -6.74
C PRO A 120 -1.38 21.79 -5.53
N ARG A 121 -2.70 21.83 -5.72
CA ARG A 121 -3.71 21.99 -4.67
C ARG A 121 -4.35 20.66 -4.25
N ASN A 122 -3.84 19.53 -4.71
CA ASN A 122 -4.36 18.21 -4.32
C ASN A 122 -4.32 18.04 -2.79
N PRO A 123 -5.47 17.85 -2.13
CA PRO A 123 -5.55 17.85 -0.67
C PRO A 123 -5.15 16.51 -0.04
N VAL A 124 -5.17 15.40 -0.80
CA VAL A 124 -5.15 14.03 -0.25
C VAL A 124 -3.93 13.21 -0.69
N ILE A 125 -3.43 13.41 -1.91
CA ILE A 125 -2.21 12.74 -2.40
C ILE A 125 -0.98 13.54 -1.98
N GLY A 126 -0.78 14.75 -2.53
CA GLY A 126 0.31 15.65 -2.16
C GLY A 126 1.66 14.94 -2.09
N ILE A 127 2.30 14.97 -0.92
CA ILE A 127 3.63 14.36 -0.70
C ILE A 127 3.66 12.82 -0.76
N ARG A 128 2.50 12.15 -0.85
CA ARG A 128 2.38 10.70 -1.02
C ARG A 128 2.67 10.24 -2.46
N ALA A 129 2.58 11.13 -3.44
CA ALA A 129 3.05 10.86 -4.80
C ALA A 129 4.56 11.08 -4.92
N TYR A 130 5.20 10.39 -5.86
CA TYR A 130 6.62 10.58 -6.16
C TYR A 130 6.91 11.89 -6.89
N GLY A 131 5.92 12.48 -7.57
CA GLY A 131 6.08 13.73 -8.30
C GLY A 131 4.94 13.97 -9.28
N ASP A 132 5.15 14.91 -10.19
CA ASP A 132 4.23 15.33 -11.24
C ASP A 132 4.61 14.82 -12.65
N ASP A 133 5.78 14.18 -12.79
CA ASP A 133 6.22 13.50 -14.02
C ASP A 133 5.79 12.01 -14.00
N PRO A 134 4.93 11.56 -14.94
CA PRO A 134 4.50 10.16 -15.03
C PRO A 134 5.66 9.16 -15.19
N ALA A 135 6.71 9.52 -15.92
CA ALA A 135 7.85 8.63 -16.15
C ALA A 135 8.68 8.45 -14.88
N LEU A 136 8.85 9.53 -14.11
CA LEU A 136 9.47 9.49 -12.79
C LEU A 136 8.68 8.61 -11.83
N VAL A 137 7.35 8.81 -11.75
CA VAL A 137 6.47 8.02 -10.88
C VAL A 137 6.55 6.53 -11.24
N ALA A 138 6.42 6.19 -12.53
CA ALA A 138 6.53 4.81 -13.00
C ALA A 138 7.85 4.16 -12.57
N ARG A 139 8.97 4.86 -12.77
CA ARG A 139 10.31 4.34 -12.47
C ARG A 139 10.53 4.11 -10.97
N LEU A 140 10.18 5.09 -10.13
CA LEU A 140 10.45 5.02 -8.69
C LEU A 140 9.44 4.15 -7.95
N ALA A 141 8.16 4.25 -8.27
CA ALA A 141 7.14 3.39 -7.68
C ALA A 141 7.38 1.93 -8.07
N GLY A 142 7.70 1.65 -9.35
CA GLY A 142 8.07 0.30 -9.79
C GLY A 142 9.28 -0.24 -9.02
N ALA A 143 10.31 0.59 -8.78
CA ALA A 143 11.46 0.18 -7.98
C ALA A 143 11.09 -0.16 -6.52
N PHE A 144 10.25 0.66 -5.88
CA PHE A 144 9.75 0.39 -4.54
C PHE A 144 8.93 -0.91 -4.48
N ALA A 145 8.02 -1.12 -5.44
CA ALA A 145 7.20 -2.33 -5.56
C ALA A 145 8.07 -3.59 -5.73
N ARG A 146 9.11 -3.54 -6.58
CA ARG A 146 10.08 -4.64 -6.69
C ARG A 146 10.81 -4.91 -5.39
N GLY A 147 11.07 -3.87 -4.59
CA GLY A 147 11.68 -3.99 -3.27
C GLY A 147 10.79 -4.75 -2.29
N LEU A 148 9.50 -4.42 -2.23
CA LEU A 148 8.51 -5.14 -1.41
C LEU A 148 8.42 -6.62 -1.83
N LEU A 149 8.28 -6.85 -3.13
CA LEU A 149 8.11 -8.20 -3.69
C LEU A 149 9.34 -9.08 -3.43
N ALA A 150 10.55 -8.51 -3.53
CA ALA A 150 11.79 -9.23 -3.24
C ALA A 150 11.90 -9.72 -1.78
N GLU A 151 11.17 -9.10 -0.86
CA GLU A 151 11.12 -9.48 0.57
C GLU A 151 9.87 -10.32 0.89
N GLY A 152 9.11 -10.74 -0.13
CA GLY A 152 7.94 -11.60 0.01
C GLY A 152 6.68 -10.87 0.49
N VAL A 153 6.59 -9.57 0.25
CA VAL A 153 5.39 -8.76 0.50
C VAL A 153 4.79 -8.33 -0.84
N VAL A 154 3.51 -8.63 -1.04
CA VAL A 154 2.79 -8.29 -2.27
C VAL A 154 2.53 -6.78 -2.30
N PRO A 155 3.07 -6.01 -3.27
CA PRO A 155 2.74 -4.60 -3.44
C PRO A 155 1.33 -4.45 -4.03
N THR A 156 0.78 -3.24 -3.99
CA THR A 156 -0.47 -2.90 -4.69
C THR A 156 -0.41 -1.45 -5.12
N GLY A 157 -0.32 -1.25 -6.44
CA GLY A 157 -0.34 0.08 -7.04
C GLY A 157 -1.69 0.78 -6.87
N LYS A 158 -1.68 2.03 -6.42
CA LYS A 158 -2.91 2.82 -6.15
C LYS A 158 -2.79 4.29 -6.55
N HIS A 159 -3.86 5.02 -6.85
CA HIS A 159 -5.27 4.61 -6.80
C HIS A 159 -5.83 4.65 -8.22
N PHE A 160 -5.98 3.49 -8.88
CA PHE A 160 -6.48 3.46 -10.26
C PHE A 160 -7.87 4.12 -10.35
N PRO A 161 -8.15 4.97 -11.37
CA PRO A 161 -7.34 5.27 -12.57
C PRO A 161 -6.21 6.28 -12.37
N GLY A 162 -6.09 6.89 -11.20
CA GLY A 162 -5.15 7.95 -10.83
C GLY A 162 -5.90 9.01 -10.01
N HIS A 163 -5.34 9.45 -8.89
CA HIS A 163 -5.97 10.39 -7.95
C HIS A 163 -5.13 11.68 -7.76
N GLY A 164 -4.11 11.86 -8.60
CA GLY A 164 -3.14 12.95 -8.46
C GLY A 164 -3.65 14.32 -8.95
N ASP A 165 -4.74 14.36 -9.71
CA ASP A 165 -5.40 15.58 -10.19
C ASP A 165 -6.85 15.70 -9.70
N THR A 166 -7.02 15.85 -8.38
CA THR A 166 -8.33 16.01 -7.74
C THR A 166 -8.30 17.17 -6.75
N ASP A 167 -9.35 18.00 -6.76
CA ASP A 167 -9.53 19.11 -5.81
C ASP A 167 -10.35 18.73 -4.56
N VAL A 168 -10.82 17.48 -4.46
CA VAL A 168 -11.69 17.01 -3.38
C VAL A 168 -11.01 15.85 -2.66
N ASP A 169 -11.02 15.89 -1.32
CA ASP A 169 -10.62 14.73 -0.52
C ASP A 169 -11.68 13.63 -0.63
N SER A 170 -11.26 12.45 -1.08
CA SER A 170 -12.10 11.25 -1.18
C SER A 170 -12.74 10.80 0.15
N HIS A 171 -12.22 11.25 1.29
CA HIS A 171 -12.84 11.00 2.59
C HIS A 171 -14.06 11.90 2.86
N GLU A 172 -14.16 13.04 2.16
CA GLU A 172 -15.17 14.08 2.40
C GLU A 172 -16.17 14.21 1.25
N GLY A 173 -15.81 13.77 0.04
CA GLY A 173 -16.68 13.85 -1.13
C GLY A 173 -16.24 12.94 -2.27
N LEU A 174 -17.01 12.95 -3.36
CA LEU A 174 -16.70 12.19 -4.57
C LEU A 174 -15.84 13.05 -5.52
N PRO A 175 -14.53 12.78 -5.66
CA PRO A 175 -13.69 13.49 -6.61
C PRO A 175 -14.11 13.17 -8.05
N VAL A 176 -14.04 14.18 -8.92
CA VAL A 176 -14.25 14.05 -10.36
C VAL A 176 -12.95 14.42 -11.05
N ILE A 177 -12.52 13.59 -12.00
CA ILE A 177 -11.36 13.84 -12.85
C ILE A 177 -11.91 14.21 -14.24
N PRO A 178 -12.03 15.49 -14.59
CA PRO A 178 -12.73 15.94 -15.79
C PRO A 178 -11.85 15.89 -17.05
N HIS A 179 -10.99 14.87 -17.16
CA HIS A 179 -10.01 14.76 -18.24
C HIS A 179 -10.47 13.78 -19.33
N PRO A 180 -10.20 14.08 -20.61
CA PRO A 180 -10.45 13.13 -21.69
C PRO A 180 -9.50 11.92 -21.59
N GLN A 181 -9.87 10.82 -22.24
CA GLN A 181 -9.15 9.56 -22.15
C GLN A 181 -7.70 9.65 -22.64
N ASP A 182 -7.42 10.41 -23.70
CA ASP A 182 -6.07 10.65 -24.20
C ASP A 182 -5.16 11.30 -23.14
N ARG A 183 -5.72 12.20 -22.32
CA ARG A 183 -5.02 12.80 -21.18
C ARG A 183 -4.73 11.77 -20.07
N LEU A 184 -5.68 10.87 -19.79
CA LEU A 184 -5.47 9.75 -18.86
C LEU A 184 -4.39 8.79 -19.36
N GLU A 185 -4.37 8.50 -20.65
CA GLU A 185 -3.38 7.62 -21.27
C GLU A 185 -1.96 8.20 -21.25
N ALA A 186 -1.84 9.51 -21.40
CA ALA A 186 -0.57 10.21 -21.44
C ALA A 186 0.07 10.45 -20.06
N VAL A 187 -0.70 10.34 -18.97
CA VAL A 187 -0.23 10.69 -17.62
C VAL A 187 -0.68 9.68 -16.57
N GLU A 188 -1.97 9.64 -16.21
CA GLU A 188 -2.44 8.85 -15.06
C GLU A 188 -2.20 7.36 -15.27
N PHE A 189 -2.41 6.84 -16.48
CA PHE A 189 -2.22 5.42 -16.79
C PHE A 189 -0.76 5.00 -16.96
N VAL A 190 0.17 5.94 -17.15
CA VAL A 190 1.58 5.63 -17.46
C VAL A 190 2.22 4.77 -16.35
N PRO A 191 2.14 5.15 -15.06
CA PRO A 191 2.68 4.32 -13.98
C PRO A 191 1.99 2.96 -13.84
N PHE A 192 0.65 2.89 -13.97
CA PHE A 192 -0.08 1.62 -13.88
C PHE A 192 0.31 0.66 -15.02
N ARG A 193 0.37 1.15 -16.26
CA ARG A 193 0.79 0.36 -17.41
C ARG A 193 2.21 -0.16 -17.25
N ALA A 194 3.12 0.63 -16.69
CA ALA A 194 4.48 0.21 -16.42
C ALA A 194 4.53 -0.95 -15.41
N LEU A 195 3.82 -0.85 -14.28
CA LEU A 195 3.77 -1.93 -13.28
C LEU A 195 3.16 -3.21 -13.85
N VAL A 196 2.05 -3.11 -14.59
CA VAL A 196 1.40 -4.26 -15.24
C VAL A 196 2.34 -4.92 -16.25
N ALA A 197 3.07 -4.14 -17.05
CA ALA A 197 4.04 -4.66 -18.02
C ALA A 197 5.21 -5.41 -17.34
N GLU A 198 5.56 -5.04 -16.12
CA GLU A 198 6.54 -5.73 -15.28
C GLU A 198 5.97 -6.97 -14.55
N GLY A 199 4.67 -7.23 -14.66
CA GLY A 199 3.99 -8.32 -13.95
C GLY A 199 3.83 -8.05 -12.44
N LEU A 200 3.89 -6.79 -12.03
CA LEU A 200 3.66 -6.38 -10.65
C LEU A 200 2.14 -6.27 -10.38
N PRO A 201 1.66 -6.78 -9.23
CA PRO A 201 0.26 -6.74 -8.84
C PRO A 201 -0.27 -5.35 -8.47
#